data_AF-N1VMK3-F1
#
_entry.id   AF-N1VMK3-F1
#
_cell.length_a   1.000
_cell.length_b   1.000
_cell.length_c   1.000
_cell.angle_alpha   90.00
_cell.angle_beta   90.00
_cell.angle_gamma   90.00
#
_symmetry.space_group_name_H-M   'P 1'
#
loop_
_entity.id
_entity.type
_entity.pdbx_description
1 polymer ?
#
loop_
_entity_poly.entity_id
_entity_poly.type
_entity_poly.pdbx_seq_one_letter_code
_entity_poly.pdbx_strand_id
1 'polypeptide(L)'
;MKLTLALGISVIFGFVLWGSPADEISKPFLRVFPSFRPEECEDWAIRPFICKQCLKEGKRYAQEIRFFEDGPYRTHGCYAEPGGFESLEEERKTGNESPR
;
A
#
# COMPACT_ATOMS: atom_id res chain seq x y z
N MET A 1 -34.53 30.37 -32.36
CA MET A 1 -34.02 28.98 -32.36
C MET A 1 -32.51 29.01 -32.58
N LYS A 2 -31.70 28.66 -31.57
CA LYS A 2 -30.26 28.28 -31.63
C LYS A 2 -29.67 28.43 -30.22
N LEU A 3 -30.10 27.59 -29.28
CA LEU A 3 -29.50 27.57 -27.93
C LEU A 3 -29.60 26.16 -27.31
N THR A 4 -29.32 25.14 -28.11
CA THR A 4 -29.41 23.73 -27.68
C THR A 4 -28.24 22.87 -28.14
N LEU A 5 -27.10 23.46 -28.54
CA LEU A 5 -25.96 22.69 -29.05
C LEU A 5 -24.68 22.74 -28.18
N ALA A 6 -24.65 23.53 -27.11
CA ALA A 6 -23.45 23.71 -26.29
C ALA A 6 -23.38 22.79 -25.05
N LEU A 7 -24.49 22.21 -24.60
CA LEU A 7 -24.55 21.38 -23.38
C LEU A 7 -24.13 19.92 -23.60
N GLY A 8 -24.11 19.43 -24.84
CA GLY A 8 -23.80 18.02 -25.14
C GLY A 8 -22.31 17.66 -25.09
N ILE A 9 -21.41 18.63 -25.21
CA ILE A 9 -19.96 18.38 -25.32
C ILE A 9 -19.28 18.31 -23.93
N SER A 10 -19.77 19.08 -22.95
CA SER A 10 -19.16 19.09 -21.60
C SER A 10 -19.48 17.86 -20.75
N VAL A 11 -20.57 17.12 -21.04
CA VAL A 11 -20.93 15.93 -20.25
C VAL A 11 -20.08 14.70 -20.66
N ILE A 12 -19.64 14.63 -21.92
CA ILE A 12 -18.80 13.50 -22.39
C ILE A 12 -17.35 13.65 -21.90
N PHE A 13 -16.85 14.87 -21.76
CA PHE A 13 -15.46 15.10 -21.33
C PHE A 13 -15.21 14.89 -19.82
N GLY A 14 -16.26 14.88 -19.00
CA GLY A 14 -16.14 14.65 -17.55
C GLY A 14 -16.03 13.18 -17.15
N PHE A 15 -16.47 12.24 -18.00
CA PHE A 15 -16.57 10.82 -17.63
C PHE A 15 -15.31 9.99 -17.93
N VAL A 16 -14.38 10.48 -18.77
CA VAL A 16 -13.22 9.70 -19.22
C VAL A 16 -12.05 9.71 -18.23
N LEU A 17 -12.08 10.57 -17.20
CA LEU A 17 -11.02 10.66 -16.20
C LEU A 17 -11.33 9.89 -14.90
N TRP A 18 -12.41 9.11 -14.86
CA TRP A 18 -12.65 8.19 -13.76
C TRP A 18 -11.82 6.93 -13.98
N GLY A 19 -10.51 7.03 -13.69
CA GLY A 19 -9.61 5.89 -13.69
C GLY A 19 -10.16 4.80 -12.78
N SER A 20 -10.41 3.62 -13.34
CA SER A 20 -10.77 2.43 -12.57
C SER A 20 -9.70 2.17 -11.50
N PRO A 21 -10.05 1.70 -10.30
CA PRO A 21 -9.04 1.24 -9.35
C PRO A 21 -8.17 0.20 -10.05
N ALA A 22 -6.85 0.37 -10.00
CA ALA A 22 -5.92 -0.59 -10.58
C ALA A 22 -6.21 -1.96 -9.95
N ASP A 23 -6.57 -2.93 -10.78
CA ASP A 23 -6.83 -4.28 -10.31
C ASP A 23 -5.51 -4.93 -9.88
N GLU A 24 -5.55 -5.69 -8.78
CA GLU A 24 -4.40 -6.46 -8.32
C GLU A 24 -4.15 -7.63 -9.30
N ILE A 25 -2.96 -7.69 -9.89
CA ILE A 25 -2.61 -8.63 -10.98
C ILE A 25 -2.33 -10.03 -10.44
N SER A 26 -1.88 -10.15 -9.18
CA SER A 26 -1.44 -11.43 -8.64
C SER A 26 -1.60 -11.52 -7.13
N LYS A 27 -1.54 -12.76 -6.61
CA LYS A 27 -1.63 -13.01 -5.17
C LYS A 27 -0.55 -12.24 -4.40
N PRO A 28 -0.89 -11.64 -3.24
CA PRO A 28 0.10 -11.00 -2.37
C PRO A 28 1.26 -11.94 -2.02
N PHE A 29 2.48 -11.40 -2.06
CA PHE A 29 3.68 -12.09 -1.65
C PHE A 29 4.13 -11.60 -0.27
N LEU A 30 4.14 -12.51 0.70
CA LEU A 30 4.60 -12.23 2.04
C LEU A 30 6.04 -12.68 2.23
N ARG A 31 6.92 -11.72 2.50
CA ARG A 31 8.32 -11.95 2.86
C ARG A 31 8.50 -11.81 4.36
N VAL A 32 8.74 -12.92 5.05
CA VAL A 32 9.09 -12.92 6.47
C VAL A 32 10.60 -12.97 6.61
N PHE A 33 11.18 -12.01 7.33
CA PHE A 33 12.61 -11.96 7.56
C PHE A 33 13.01 -12.85 8.76
N PRO A 34 14.29 -13.26 8.85
CA PRO A 34 14.81 -13.91 10.04
C PRO A 34 14.61 -13.06 11.31
N SER A 35 14.73 -13.70 12.46
CA SER A 35 14.76 -12.97 13.73
C SER A 35 16.06 -12.17 13.81
N PHE A 36 15.97 -10.86 13.66
CA PHE A 36 17.10 -9.94 13.78
C PHE A 36 17.37 -9.58 15.23
N ARG A 37 18.60 -9.19 15.53
CA ARG A 37 18.92 -8.44 16.74
C ARG A 37 18.54 -6.97 16.56
N PRO A 38 18.27 -6.21 17.64
CA PRO A 38 17.88 -4.81 17.53
C PRO A 38 18.85 -3.92 16.75
N GLU A 39 20.15 -4.22 16.83
CA GLU A 39 21.22 -3.54 16.10
C GLU A 39 21.18 -3.85 14.58
N GLU A 40 20.79 -5.07 14.20
CA GLU A 40 20.74 -5.49 12.80
C GLU A 40 19.56 -4.85 12.04
N CYS A 41 18.55 -4.33 12.74
CA CYS A 41 17.45 -3.63 12.10
C CYS A 41 17.89 -2.38 11.33
N GLU A 42 18.97 -1.70 11.73
CA GLU A 42 19.48 -0.51 11.02
C GLU A 42 20.10 -0.88 9.67
N ASP A 43 20.78 -2.03 9.60
CA ASP A 43 21.52 -2.46 8.41
C ASP A 43 20.65 -3.23 7.40
N TRP A 44 19.67 -4.00 7.91
CA TRP A 44 18.94 -4.98 7.09
C TRP A 44 17.49 -4.61 6.81
N ALA A 45 16.83 -3.83 7.68
CA ALA A 45 15.42 -3.53 7.51
C ALA A 45 15.22 -2.25 6.71
N ILE A 46 14.36 -2.30 5.69
CA ILE A 46 13.95 -1.12 4.90
C ILE A 46 13.32 -0.06 5.82
N ARG A 47 12.63 -0.50 6.88
CA ARG A 47 12.04 0.35 7.92
C ARG A 47 12.55 -0.08 9.30
N PRO A 48 13.72 0.42 9.74
CA PRO A 48 14.34 0.03 11.01
C PRO A 48 13.43 0.23 12.22
N PHE A 49 12.63 1.30 12.23
CA PHE A 49 11.67 1.58 13.31
C PHE A 49 10.64 0.46 13.48
N ILE A 50 10.04 0.01 12.37
CA ILE A 50 9.05 -1.08 12.36
C ILE A 50 9.70 -2.39 12.80
N CYS A 51 10.91 -2.69 12.30
CA CYS A 51 11.68 -3.87 12.72
C CYS A 51 11.91 -3.88 14.24
N LYS A 52 12.40 -2.78 14.81
CA LYS A 52 12.63 -2.66 16.26
C LYS A 52 11.33 -2.80 17.07
N GLN A 53 10.21 -2.31 16.55
CA GLN A 53 8.91 -2.51 17.19
C GLN A 53 8.49 -3.98 17.18
N CYS A 54 8.58 -4.66 16.03
CA CYS A 54 8.26 -6.08 15.94
C CYS A 54 9.10 -6.93 16.90
N LEU A 55 10.41 -6.64 17.01
CA LEU A 55 11.29 -7.36 17.94
C LEU A 55 10.90 -7.16 19.40
N LYS A 56 10.46 -5.95 19.80
CA LYS A 56 9.95 -5.69 21.16
C LYS A 56 8.72 -6.52 21.50
N GLU A 57 7.90 -6.82 20.50
CA GLU A 57 6.70 -7.67 20.61
C GLU A 57 7.02 -9.16 20.47
N GLY A 58 8.29 -9.55 20.27
CA GLY A 58 8.69 -10.94 20.02
C GLY A 58 8.27 -11.46 18.62
N LYS A 59 7.96 -10.55 17.70
CA LYS A 59 7.52 -10.84 16.33
C LYS A 59 8.67 -10.63 15.34
N ARG A 60 8.53 -11.22 14.15
CA ARG A 60 9.49 -11.02 13.05
C ARG A 60 9.08 -9.84 12.18
N TYR A 61 10.06 -9.12 11.65
CA TYR A 61 9.78 -8.13 10.62
C TYR A 61 9.33 -8.82 9.33
N ALA A 62 8.31 -8.28 8.68
CA ALA A 62 7.77 -8.82 7.46
C ALA A 62 7.36 -7.71 6.48
N GLN A 63 7.29 -8.09 5.21
CA GLN A 63 6.87 -7.23 4.12
C GLN A 63 5.85 -7.97 3.27
N GLU A 64 4.67 -7.37 3.12
CA GLU A 64 3.67 -7.80 2.15
C GLU A 64 3.85 -6.99 0.86
N ILE A 65 3.87 -7.68 -0.27
CA ILE A 65 4.01 -7.09 -1.60
C ILE A 65 2.77 -7.44 -2.41
N ARG A 66 2.05 -6.42 -2.86
CA ARG A 66 0.87 -6.53 -3.73
C ARG A 66 1.22 -5.98 -5.10
N PHE A 67 0.80 -6.66 -6.15
CA PHE A 67 1.22 -6.35 -7.52
C PHE A 67 0.06 -5.75 -8.30
N PHE A 68 0.27 -4.55 -8.83
CA PHE A 68 -0.71 -3.80 -9.62
C PHE A 68 -0.08 -3.37 -10.95
N GLU A 69 -0.90 -2.89 -11.89
CA GLU A 69 -0.46 -2.47 -13.24
C GLU A 69 0.51 -1.29 -13.22
N ASP A 70 0.39 -0.42 -12.23
CA ASP A 70 1.27 0.71 -11.99
C ASP A 70 2.52 0.35 -11.16
N GLY A 71 2.58 -0.86 -10.59
CA GLY A 71 3.75 -1.41 -9.93
C GLY A 71 3.47 -2.15 -8.61
N PRO A 72 4.52 -2.66 -7.95
CA PRO A 72 4.38 -3.35 -6.68
C PRO A 72 4.28 -2.37 -5.50
N TYR A 73 3.21 -2.50 -4.73
CA TYR A 73 3.01 -1.80 -3.47
C TYR A 73 3.51 -2.66 -2.32
N ARG A 74 4.27 -2.04 -1.41
CA ARG A 74 4.92 -2.74 -0.30
C ARG A 74 4.40 -2.20 1.01
N THR A 75 3.89 -3.10 1.84
CA THR A 75 3.43 -2.80 3.19
C THR A 75 4.37 -3.46 4.18
N HIS A 76 4.82 -2.70 5.18
CA HIS A 76 5.74 -3.18 6.19
C HIS A 76 5.03 -3.45 7.52
N GLY A 77 5.40 -4.55 8.18
CA GLY A 77 4.71 -4.98 9.38
C GLY A 77 5.42 -6.08 10.16
N CYS A 78 4.69 -6.67 11.09
CA CYS A 78 5.17 -7.76 11.93
C CYS A 78 4.53 -9.10 11.53
N TYR A 79 5.21 -10.20 11.84
CA TYR A 79 4.72 -11.56 11.59
C TYR A 79 4.98 -12.47 12.78
N ALA A 80 3.95 -13.20 13.22
CA ALA A 80 4.06 -14.25 14.24
C ALA A 80 3.06 -15.38 13.98
N GLU A 81 3.38 -16.59 14.45
CA GLU A 81 2.45 -17.73 14.45
C GLU A 81 1.88 -17.91 15.86
N PRO A 82 0.57 -18.16 16.04
CA PRO A 82 -0.47 -18.43 15.03
C PRO A 82 -1.22 -17.18 14.47
N GLY A 83 -0.63 -15.98 14.44
CA GLY A 83 -1.32 -14.71 14.11
C GLY A 83 -1.25 -14.22 12.65
N GLY A 84 -0.25 -14.62 11.88
CA GLY A 84 -0.02 -14.13 10.52
C GLY A 84 0.67 -12.76 10.45
N PHE A 85 0.42 -12.02 9.37
CA PHE A 85 1.01 -10.70 9.09
C PHE A 85 0.14 -9.56 9.63
N GLU A 86 0.76 -8.60 10.30
CA GLU A 86 0.13 -7.41 10.89
C GLU A 86 0.79 -6.16 10.29
N SER A 87 0.04 -5.39 9.50
CA SER A 87 0.51 -4.10 8.97
C SER A 87 0.65 -3.09 10.11
N LEU A 88 1.81 -2.42 10.18
CA LEU A 88 2.03 -1.28 11.08
C LEU A 88 2.03 0.06 10.35
N GLU A 89 1.82 0.03 9.03
CA GLU A 89 1.55 1.22 8.25
C GLU A 89 0.04 1.39 8.22
N GLU A 90 -0.46 2.41 8.93
CA GLU A 90 -1.86 2.84 8.80
C GLU A 90 -2.19 3.00 7.31
N GLU A 91 -3.43 2.66 6.95
CA GLU A 91 -4.05 2.83 5.64
C GLU A 91 -4.02 4.30 5.17
N ARG A 92 -2.84 4.86 4.93
CA ARG A 92 -2.70 6.01 4.06
C ARG A 92 -2.83 5.47 2.66
N LYS A 93 -4.08 5.28 2.22
CA LYS A 93 -4.42 5.49 0.82
C LYS A 93 -3.80 6.82 0.45
N THR A 94 -2.62 6.81 -0.16
CA THR A 94 -2.14 7.95 -0.92
C THR A 94 -2.89 7.92 -2.25
N GLY A 95 -4.22 7.93 -2.18
CA GLY A 95 -5.06 8.53 -3.19
C GLY A 95 -5.31 9.93 -2.68
N ASN A 96 -4.87 10.94 -3.44
CA ASN A 96 -5.06 12.34 -3.13
C ASN A 96 -6.50 12.65 -2.66
N GLU A 97 -6.70 12.75 -1.35
CA GLU A 97 -7.74 13.60 -0.78
C GLU A 97 -7.06 14.85 -0.27
N SER A 98 -6.93 15.83 -1.17
CA SER A 98 -6.76 17.23 -0.78
C SER A 98 -8.17 17.81 -0.65
N PRO A 99 -8.65 18.14 0.56
CA PRO A 99 -9.83 18.97 0.70
C PRO A 99 -9.39 20.43 0.52
N ARG A 100 -9.93 21.09 -0.50
CA ARG A 100 -10.09 22.55 -0.52
C ARG A 100 -11.47 22.89 -0.02
#